data_AF-A0A4P9VEE8-F1
#
_entry.id   AF-A0A4P9VEE8-F1
#
_cell.length_a   1.000
_cell.length_b   1.000
_cell.length_c   1.000
_cell.angle_alpha   90.00
_cell.angle_beta   90.00
_cell.angle_gamma   90.00
#
_symmetry.space_group_name_H-M   'P 1'
#
loop_
_entity.id
_entity.type
_entity.pdbx_description
1 polymer ?
#
loop_
_entity_poly.entity_id
_entity_poly.type
_entity_poly.pdbx_seq_one_letter_code
_entity_poly.pdbx_strand_id
1 'polypeptide(L)'
;MREHLGVETQRQWSDKAIGRTTPVLMGLYSLACVIAKEMRQSTLLQPALTSWYDKKDQATFSDVIAFIRRTIWAEKYFSNSSMSDDFIKLTPNDADTLINQLAMAA
;
A
#
# COMPACT_ATOMS: atom_id res chain seq x y z
N MET A 1 -10.93 25.64 -7.71
CA MET A 1 -10.27 24.80 -6.66
C MET A 1 -9.93 23.39 -7.20
N ARG A 2 -9.27 23.31 -8.37
CA ARG A 2 -8.83 22.03 -9.01
C ARG A 2 -7.45 22.14 -9.67
N GLU A 3 -7.03 23.36 -10.03
CA GLU A 3 -5.75 23.66 -10.68
C GLU A 3 -4.52 23.27 -9.84
N HIS A 4 -4.58 23.34 -8.50
CA HIS A 4 -3.36 23.15 -7.69
C HIS A 4 -2.98 21.68 -7.39
N LEU A 5 -3.80 20.69 -7.79
CA LEU A 5 -3.54 19.27 -7.51
C LEU A 5 -2.76 18.55 -8.64
N GLY A 6 -2.52 19.19 -9.79
CA GLY A 6 -1.80 18.57 -10.91
C GLY A 6 -2.55 17.41 -11.59
N VAL A 7 -3.87 17.30 -11.41
CA VAL A 7 -4.73 16.23 -11.95
C VAL A 7 -5.15 16.52 -13.41
N GLU A 8 -4.65 17.60 -14.01
CA GLU A 8 -5.05 18.06 -15.35
C GLU A 8 -4.38 17.29 -16.50
N THR A 9 -3.28 16.59 -16.26
CA THR A 9 -2.49 15.94 -17.33
C THR A 9 -2.49 14.42 -17.17
N GLN A 10 -3.55 13.77 -17.67
CA GLN A 10 -3.58 12.32 -17.89
C GLN A 10 -3.01 11.97 -19.28
N ARG A 11 -2.41 10.77 -19.41
CA ARG A 11 -1.73 10.29 -20.65
C ARG A 11 -2.65 10.28 -21.89
N GLN A 12 -3.97 10.24 -21.71
CA GLN A 12 -4.95 10.55 -22.75
C GLN A 12 -5.58 11.92 -22.48
N TRP A 13 -5.21 12.89 -23.31
CA TRP A 13 -5.55 14.31 -23.25
C TRP A 13 -7.02 14.55 -23.64
N SER A 14 -7.96 14.08 -22.82
CA SER A 14 -9.37 14.38 -23.00
C SER A 14 -9.99 14.73 -21.65
N ASP A 15 -10.71 15.84 -21.59
CA ASP A 15 -11.52 16.25 -20.42
C ASP A 15 -12.45 15.12 -19.95
N LYS A 16 -12.90 14.27 -20.89
CA LYS A 16 -13.75 13.12 -20.61
C LYS A 16 -13.00 12.00 -19.86
N ALA A 17 -11.70 11.84 -20.10
CA ALA A 17 -10.85 10.90 -19.35
C ALA A 17 -10.64 11.42 -17.92
N ILE A 18 -10.28 12.70 -17.76
CA ILE A 18 -10.09 13.36 -16.46
C ILE A 18 -11.36 13.33 -15.62
N GLY A 19 -12.52 13.61 -16.23
CA GLY A 19 -13.82 13.56 -15.57
C GLY A 19 -14.20 12.18 -15.03
N ARG A 20 -13.68 11.10 -15.61
CA ARG A 20 -13.96 9.71 -15.18
C ARG A 20 -12.94 9.19 -14.17
N THR A 21 -11.66 9.51 -14.33
CA THR A 21 -10.58 8.94 -13.52
C THR A 21 -10.38 9.67 -12.20
N THR A 22 -10.59 10.99 -12.16
CA THR A 22 -10.46 11.79 -10.93
C THR A 22 -11.34 11.28 -9.79
N PRO A 23 -12.66 11.06 -9.97
CA PRO A 23 -13.50 10.55 -8.89
C PRO A 23 -13.09 9.13 -8.45
N VAL A 24 -12.63 8.29 -9.37
CA VAL A 24 -12.15 6.94 -9.05
C VAL A 24 -10.86 6.99 -8.22
N LEU A 25 -9.90 7.84 -8.59
CA LEU A 25 -8.66 8.04 -7.84
C LEU A 25 -8.93 8.56 -6.42
N MET A 26 -9.82 9.54 -6.28
CA MET A 26 -10.22 10.07 -4.97
C MET A 26 -10.97 9.04 -4.13
N GLY A 27 -11.83 8.24 -4.76
CA GLY A 27 -12.49 7.11 -4.10
C GLY A 27 -11.50 6.06 -3.59
N LEU A 28 -10.53 5.68 -4.42
CA LEU A 28 -9.48 4.72 -4.03
C LEU A 28 -8.59 5.27 -2.91
N TYR A 29 -8.22 6.54 -2.99
CA TYR A 29 -7.48 7.23 -1.93
C TYR A 29 -8.24 7.19 -0.60
N SER A 30 -9.53 7.55 -0.63
CA SER A 30 -10.39 7.52 0.55
C SER A 30 -10.52 6.12 1.14
N LEU A 31 -10.76 5.11 0.29
CA LEU A 31 -10.87 3.72 0.70
C LEU A 31 -9.60 3.21 1.38
N ALA A 32 -8.43 3.47 0.79
CA ALA A 32 -7.15 3.07 1.38
C ALA A 32 -6.92 3.75 2.75
N CYS A 33 -7.28 5.04 2.89
CA CYS A 33 -7.20 5.71 4.19
C CYS A 33 -8.12 5.09 5.24
N VAL A 34 -9.35 4.71 4.89
CA VAL A 34 -10.30 4.06 5.81
C VAL A 34 -9.79 2.68 6.24
N ILE A 35 -9.32 1.88 5.29
CA ILE A 35 -8.75 0.55 5.57
C ILE A 35 -7.56 0.68 6.53
N ALA A 36 -6.61 1.57 6.23
CA ALA A 36 -5.44 1.75 7.11
C ALA A 36 -5.82 2.28 8.49
N LYS A 37 -6.85 3.13 8.60
CA LYS A 37 -7.36 3.59 9.90
C LYS A 37 -7.90 2.42 10.73
N GLU A 38 -8.62 1.49 10.12
CA GLU A 38 -9.16 0.33 10.81
C GLU A 38 -8.03 -0.62 11.25
N MET A 39 -7.10 -0.91 10.36
CA MET A 39 -5.94 -1.78 10.64
C MET A 39 -5.00 -1.19 11.70
N ARG A 40 -4.98 0.14 11.87
CA ARG A 40 -4.18 0.81 12.89
C ARG A 40 -4.59 0.44 14.32
N GLN A 41 -5.82 -0.04 14.52
CA GLN A 41 -6.26 -0.50 15.85
C GLN A 41 -5.46 -1.70 16.35
N SER A 42 -4.94 -2.53 15.42
CA SER A 42 -4.19 -3.75 15.75
C SER A 42 -2.69 -3.62 15.47
N THR A 43 -2.27 -2.77 14.53
CA THR A 43 -0.86 -2.62 14.13
C THR A 43 -0.44 -1.15 14.02
N LEU A 44 0.73 -0.80 14.55
CA LEU A 44 1.22 0.58 14.49
C LEU A 44 1.70 0.93 13.08
N LEU A 45 1.15 2.02 12.52
CA LEU A 45 1.60 2.56 11.23
C LEU A 45 2.88 3.37 11.44
N GLN A 46 4.00 2.86 10.96
CA GLN A 46 5.30 3.55 10.97
C GLN A 46 5.59 4.14 9.59
N PRO A 47 5.75 5.47 9.46
CA PRO A 47 6.19 6.09 8.21
C PRO A 47 7.54 5.53 7.77
N ALA A 48 7.71 5.26 6.46
CA ALA A 48 9.01 4.85 5.96
C ALA A 48 9.97 6.03 5.99
N LEU A 49 11.06 5.89 6.75
CA LEU A 49 12.16 6.84 6.77
C LEU A 49 12.88 6.81 5.42
N THR A 50 13.06 7.98 4.82
CA THR A 50 13.86 8.15 3.60
C THR A 50 15.23 8.69 3.98
N SER A 51 16.31 8.07 3.49
CA SER A 51 17.68 8.51 3.77
C SER A 51 18.05 9.88 3.18
N TRP A 52 17.24 10.37 2.23
CA TRP A 52 17.51 11.61 1.48
C TRP A 52 16.87 12.86 2.11
N TYR A 53 15.81 12.71 2.91
CA TYR A 53 15.09 13.85 3.49
C TYR A 53 14.30 13.46 4.74
N ASP A 54 14.28 14.36 5.72
CA ASP A 54 13.47 14.22 6.92
C ASP A 54 11.99 14.36 6.57
N LYS A 55 11.30 13.22 6.45
CA LYS A 55 9.84 13.23 6.51
C LYS A 55 9.46 13.67 7.92
N LYS A 56 8.95 14.90 8.04
CA LYS A 56 8.19 15.34 9.21
C LYS A 56 7.17 14.23 9.51
N ASP A 57 7.05 13.85 10.78
CA ASP A 57 6.41 12.66 11.39
C ASP A 57 4.94 12.36 10.95
N GLN A 58 4.68 12.41 9.65
CA GLN A 58 3.39 12.31 8.99
C GLN A 58 3.51 11.25 7.91
N ALA A 59 2.68 10.22 8.04
CA ALA A 59 2.59 9.18 7.03
C ALA A 59 2.05 9.74 5.71
N THR A 60 2.74 9.43 4.61
CA THR A 60 2.27 9.73 3.25
C THR A 60 1.34 8.64 2.74
N PHE A 61 0.65 8.90 1.62
CA PHE A 61 -0.18 7.87 0.97
C PHE A 61 0.61 6.62 0.57
N SER A 62 1.88 6.77 0.18
CA SER A 62 2.74 5.62 -0.10
C SER A 62 3.00 4.80 1.16
N ASP A 63 3.15 5.44 2.32
CA ASP A 63 3.31 4.76 3.60
C ASP A 63 2.04 3.98 3.98
N VAL A 64 0.86 4.55 3.69
CA VAL A 64 -0.45 3.90 3.87
C VAL A 64 -0.56 2.62 3.02
N ILE A 65 -0.25 2.69 1.72
CA ILE A 65 -0.30 1.51 0.84
C ILE A 65 0.73 0.45 1.27
N ALA A 66 1.94 0.87 1.64
CA ALA A 66 2.97 -0.04 2.14
C ALA A 66 2.52 -0.73 3.44
N PHE A 67 1.89 0.01 4.35
CA PHE A 67 1.33 -0.50 5.60
C PHE A 67 0.25 -1.55 5.36
N ILE A 68 -0.75 -1.25 4.52
CA ILE A 68 -1.83 -2.19 4.16
C ILE A 68 -1.27 -3.48 3.58
N ARG A 69 -0.33 -3.37 2.64
CA ARG A 69 0.30 -4.55 2.01
C ARG A 69 1.05 -5.41 3.04
N ARG A 70 1.82 -4.78 3.93
CA ARG A 70 2.58 -5.49 4.97
C ARG A 70 1.66 -6.22 5.95
N THR A 71 0.56 -5.59 6.35
CA THR A 71 -0.39 -6.23 7.28
C THR A 71 -1.11 -7.40 6.62
N ILE A 72 -1.55 -7.28 5.36
CA ILE A 72 -2.14 -8.41 4.62
C ILE A 72 -1.13 -9.57 4.48
N TRP A 73 0.14 -9.27 4.20
CA TRP A 73 1.18 -10.31 4.10
C TRP A 73 1.51 -10.93 5.46
N ALA A 74 1.55 -10.12 6.52
CA ALA A 74 1.75 -10.58 7.89
C ALA A 74 0.65 -11.58 8.28
N GLU A 75 -0.62 -11.22 8.04
CA GLU A 75 -1.73 -12.14 8.30
C GLU A 75 -1.67 -13.37 7.40
N LYS A 76 -1.42 -13.22 6.10
CA LYS A 76 -1.44 -14.37 5.17
C LYS A 76 -0.34 -15.40 5.47
N TYR A 77 0.88 -14.94 5.72
CA TYR A 77 2.05 -15.83 5.84
C TYR A 77 2.50 -16.09 7.28
N PHE A 78 2.06 -15.28 8.25
CA PHE A 78 2.55 -15.35 9.63
C PHE A 78 1.46 -15.53 10.69
N SER A 79 0.16 -15.62 10.34
CA SER A 79 -0.94 -15.81 11.31
C SER A 79 -0.86 -17.09 12.15
N ASN A 80 -0.24 -18.16 11.64
CA ASN A 80 -0.10 -19.43 12.35
C ASN A 80 1.27 -19.60 13.04
N SER A 81 1.92 -18.50 13.42
CA SER A 81 3.21 -18.56 14.11
C SER A 81 3.07 -19.11 15.53
N SER A 82 2.90 -20.43 15.70
CA SER A 82 3.31 -21.07 16.95
C SER A 82 4.81 -20.82 17.14
N MET A 83 5.20 -20.44 18.37
CA MET A 83 6.58 -20.38 18.85
C MET A 83 7.20 -21.78 18.91
N SER A 84 7.18 -22.53 17.81
CA SER A 84 7.85 -23.81 17.68
C SER A 84 9.09 -23.59 16.81
N ASP A 85 10.24 -23.87 17.41
CA ASP A 85 11.62 -23.63 16.95
C ASP A 85 12.02 -24.38 15.66
N ASP A 86 11.07 -24.98 14.95
CA ASP A 86 11.33 -25.73 13.73
C ASP A 86 11.12 -24.84 12.50
N PHE A 87 12.25 -24.35 11.99
CA PHE A 87 12.38 -23.72 10.69
C PHE A 87 11.89 -24.65 9.57
N ILE A 88 10.77 -24.30 8.93
CA ILE A 88 10.65 -23.85 7.54
C ILE A 88 9.33 -23.05 7.48
N LYS A 89 9.44 -21.72 7.52
CA LYS A 89 8.30 -20.80 7.72
C LYS A 89 7.65 -20.32 6.42
N LEU A 90 8.29 -20.60 5.28
CA LEU A 90 7.81 -20.23 3.95
C LEU A 90 7.85 -21.51 3.12
N THR A 91 6.69 -22.00 2.68
CA THR A 91 6.71 -23.15 1.76
C THR A 91 7.32 -22.69 0.42
N PRO A 92 7.97 -23.59 -0.34
CA PRO A 92 8.50 -23.22 -1.66
C PRO A 92 7.41 -22.66 -2.58
N ASN A 93 6.16 -23.12 -2.44
CA ASN A 93 5.02 -22.59 -3.16
C ASN A 93 4.66 -21.14 -2.73
N ASP A 94 4.76 -20.82 -1.44
CA ASP A 94 4.60 -19.43 -0.97
C ASP A 94 5.74 -18.54 -1.49
N ALA A 95 6.96 -19.07 -1.60
CA ALA A 95 8.09 -18.35 -2.18
C ALA A 95 7.86 -18.05 -3.67
N ASP A 96 7.44 -19.04 -4.47
CA ASP A 96 7.11 -18.85 -5.88
C ASP A 96 5.96 -17.85 -6.08
N THR A 97 4.92 -17.90 -5.25
CA THR A 97 3.83 -16.92 -5.34
C THR A 97 4.30 -15.51 -4.98
N LEU A 98 5.17 -15.34 -3.99
CA LEU A 98 5.77 -14.05 -3.65
C LEU A 98 6.67 -13.53 -4.79
N ILE A 99 7.48 -14.39 -5.40
CA ILE A 99 8.34 -14.04 -6.54
C ILE A 99 7.48 -13.57 -7.72
N ASN A 100 6.41 -14.30 -8.04
CA ASN A 100 5.49 -13.92 -9.11
C ASN A 100 4.75 -12.60 -8.81
N GLN A 101 4.33 -12.39 -7.55
CA GLN A 101 3.68 -11.14 -7.13
C GLN A 101 4.63 -9.94 -7.21
N LEU A 102 5.90 -10.12 -6.84
CA LEU A 102 6.93 -9.08 -6.97
C LEU A 102 7.25 -8.79 -8.44
N ALA A 103 7.34 -9.83 -9.28
CA ALA A 103 7.60 -9.69 -10.71
C ALA A 103 6.47 -8.95 -11.46
N MET A 104 5.21 -9.15 -11.07
CA MET A 104 4.07 -8.43 -11.65
C MET A 104 3.92 -6.98 -11.15
N ALA A 105 4.57 -6.63 -10.04
CA ALA A 105 4.49 -5.29 -9.44
C ALA A 105 5.63 -4.34 -9.86
N ALA A 106 6.62 -4.84 -10.62
CA ALA A 106 7.74 -4.09 -11.19
C ALA A 106 7.43 -3.63 -12.62
#